data_AF-A0A1A8DT09-F1
#
_entry.id   AF-A0A1A8DT09-F1
#
_cell.length_a   1.000
_cell.length_b   1.000
_cell.length_c   1.000
_cell.angle_alpha   90.00
_cell.angle_beta   90.00
_cell.angle_gamma   90.00
#
_symmetry.space_group_name_H-M   'P 1'
#
loop_
_entity.id
_entity.type
_entity.pdbx_description
1 polymer ?
#
loop_
_entity_poly.entity_id
_entity_poly.type
_entity_poly.pdbx_seq_one_letter_code
_entity_poly.pdbx_strand_id
1 'polypeptide(L)'
;CRCVELDCWDGPHGEPVIYHGHTLTSKVLFKDVIKAIKDYAFKMSEYPVILSLENHCAVDQQKIMARYLKSILGDALVTKPLGGKMPTNFPSPKELK
;
A
#
# COMPACT_ATOMS: atom_id res chain seq x y z
N CYS A 1 -9.55 -4.84 -10.93
CA CYS A 1 -9.40 -4.89 -9.46
C CYS A 1 -8.96 -3.53 -8.94
N ARG A 2 -9.68 -2.93 -7.96
CA ARG A 2 -9.39 -1.59 -7.38
C ARG A 2 -9.15 -1.61 -5.86
N CYS A 3 -9.33 -2.75 -5.21
CA CYS A 3 -8.93 -2.97 -3.81
C CYS A 3 -8.02 -4.20 -3.81
N VAL A 4 -6.77 -4.04 -3.38
CA VAL A 4 -5.75 -5.10 -3.39
C VAL A 4 -5.27 -5.31 -1.97
N GLU A 5 -5.11 -6.58 -1.60
CA GLU A 5 -4.67 -7.01 -0.28
C GLU A 5 -3.17 -7.29 -0.24
N LEU A 6 -2.53 -6.92 0.88
CA LEU A 6 -1.11 -7.12 1.13
C LEU A 6 -0.91 -7.64 2.56
N ASP A 7 -0.64 -8.94 2.68
CA ASP A 7 -0.31 -9.60 3.94
C ASP A 7 1.14 -9.34 4.31
N CYS A 8 1.36 -8.33 5.15
CA CYS A 8 2.69 -7.80 5.45
C CYS A 8 3.27 -8.46 6.70
N TRP A 9 4.45 -9.08 6.57
CA TRP A 9 5.15 -9.76 7.65
C TRP A 9 6.60 -9.31 7.73
N ASP A 10 7.18 -9.43 8.93
CA ASP A 10 8.60 -9.19 9.11
C ASP A 10 9.44 -10.13 8.24
N GLY A 11 10.37 -9.56 7.48
CA GLY A 11 11.32 -10.32 6.67
C GLY A 11 12.77 -10.18 7.13
N PRO A 12 13.69 -10.93 6.50
CA PRO A 12 15.10 -10.91 6.86
C PRO A 12 15.75 -9.56 6.56
N HIS A 13 16.83 -9.24 7.25
CA HIS A 13 17.61 -8.01 7.08
C HIS A 13 16.79 -6.71 7.27
N GLY A 14 15.65 -6.78 7.98
CA GLY A 14 14.78 -5.63 8.23
C GLY A 14 13.90 -5.23 7.04
N GLU A 15 13.80 -6.08 6.02
CA GLU A 15 12.96 -5.84 4.83
C GLU A 15 11.61 -6.56 4.97
N PRO A 16 10.47 -5.84 4.98
CA PRO A 16 9.15 -6.48 5.06
C PRO A 16 8.88 -7.35 3.83
N VAL A 17 8.21 -8.47 4.05
CA VAL A 17 7.79 -9.41 3.00
C VAL A 17 6.28 -9.56 2.96
N ILE A 18 5.78 -10.04 1.82
CA ILE A 18 4.38 -10.40 1.63
C ILE A 18 4.29 -11.90 1.33
N TYR A 19 3.42 -12.58 2.07
CA TYR A 19 3.04 -13.98 1.87
C TYR A 19 1.84 -14.32 2.78
N HIS A 20 1.19 -15.45 2.52
CA HIS A 20 0.11 -15.93 3.38
C HIS A 20 0.69 -16.59 4.64
N GLY A 21 0.51 -15.93 5.79
CA GLY A 21 1.07 -16.35 7.08
C GLY A 21 0.72 -17.79 7.45
N HIS A 22 1.64 -18.48 8.13
CA HIS A 22 1.46 -19.87 8.58
C HIS A 22 1.21 -20.90 7.47
N THR A 23 1.60 -20.59 6.23
CA THR A 23 1.52 -21.51 5.09
C THR A 23 2.86 -21.68 4.37
N LEU A 24 2.89 -22.53 3.33
CA LEU A 24 4.06 -22.81 2.51
C LEU A 24 4.15 -21.91 1.26
N THR A 25 3.40 -20.81 1.22
CA THR A 25 3.44 -19.87 0.09
C THR A 25 4.80 -19.18 -0.01
N SER A 26 5.27 -18.96 -1.24
CA SER A 26 6.50 -18.21 -1.49
C SER A 26 6.37 -16.76 -1.04
N LYS A 27 7.49 -16.14 -0.68
CA LYS A 27 7.56 -14.75 -0.22
C LYS A 27 8.02 -13.83 -1.32
N VAL A 28 7.50 -12.61 -1.33
CA VAL A 28 7.99 -11.50 -2.15
C VAL A 28 8.28 -10.28 -1.27
N LEU A 29 9.15 -9.39 -1.71
CA LEU A 29 9.47 -8.17 -0.97
C LEU A 29 8.31 -7.18 -1.05
N PHE A 30 7.94 -6.58 0.09
CA PHE A 30 6.93 -5.51 0.14
C PHE A 30 7.29 -4.38 -0.83
N LYS A 31 8.56 -3.97 -0.84
CA LYS A 31 9.10 -2.94 -1.74
C LYS A 31 8.78 -3.20 -3.21
N ASP A 32 8.92 -4.44 -3.65
CA ASP A 32 8.73 -4.79 -5.07
C ASP A 32 7.24 -4.86 -5.43
N VAL A 33 6.39 -5.30 -4.49
CA VAL A 33 4.94 -5.20 -4.64
C VAL A 33 4.48 -3.75 -4.76
N ILE A 34 5.00 -2.83 -3.94
CA ILE A 34 4.65 -1.40 -4.05
C ILE A 34 5.12 -0.78 -5.39
N LYS A 35 6.29 -1.16 -5.91
CA LYS A 35 6.74 -0.74 -7.25
C LYS A 35 5.79 -1.25 -8.34
N ALA A 36 5.42 -2.53 -8.29
CA ALA A 36 4.48 -3.09 -9.25
C ALA A 36 3.11 -2.41 -9.19
N ILE A 37 2.62 -2.07 -7.99
CA ILE A 37 1.39 -1.29 -7.84
C ILE A 37 1.55 0.08 -8.50
N LYS A 38 2.65 0.81 -8.27
CA LYS A 38 2.90 2.11 -8.92
C LYS A 38 2.80 2.02 -10.45
N ASP A 39 3.43 0.99 -11.03
CA ASP A 39 3.54 0.85 -12.49
C ASP A 39 2.22 0.44 -13.16
N TYR A 40 1.29 -0.17 -12.42
CA TYR A 40 0.08 -0.77 -12.99
C TYR A 40 -1.24 -0.23 -12.41
N ALA A 41 -1.21 0.53 -11.30
CA ALA A 41 -2.39 1.01 -10.61
C ALA A 41 -3.38 1.68 -11.57
N PHE A 42 -2.89 2.51 -12.49
CA PHE A 42 -3.74 3.35 -13.33
C PHE A 42 -3.79 2.96 -14.82
N LYS A 43 -3.17 1.83 -15.23
CA LYS A 43 -3.10 1.43 -16.66
C LYS A 43 -4.47 1.13 -17.29
N MET A 44 -5.40 0.57 -16.52
CA MET A 44 -6.72 0.13 -17.02
C MET A 44 -7.86 1.04 -16.58
N SER A 45 -7.62 1.90 -15.58
CA SER A 45 -8.62 2.78 -15.00
C SER A 45 -7.89 3.83 -14.16
N GLU A 46 -8.28 5.08 -14.34
CA GLU A 46 -7.66 6.20 -13.62
C GLU A 46 -8.24 6.38 -12.20
N TYR A 47 -9.27 5.62 -11.84
CA TYR A 47 -9.92 5.71 -10.52
C TYR A 47 -9.05 5.08 -9.42
N PRO A 48 -9.25 5.48 -8.14
CA PRO A 48 -8.38 5.14 -7.02
C PRO A 48 -8.20 3.63 -6.82
N VAL A 49 -7.01 3.28 -6.32
CA VAL A 49 -6.68 1.94 -5.83
C VAL A 49 -6.55 1.98 -4.32
N ILE A 50 -7.27 1.09 -3.64
CA ILE A 50 -7.22 0.89 -2.19
C ILE A 50 -6.22 -0.25 -1.92
N LEU A 51 -5.29 -0.01 -1.00
CA LEU A 51 -4.38 -1.03 -0.50
C LEU A 51 -4.84 -1.45 0.89
N SER A 52 -5.38 -2.67 1.01
CA SER A 52 -5.73 -3.28 2.29
C SER A 52 -4.48 -3.91 2.88
N LEU A 53 -3.94 -3.33 3.95
CA LEU A 53 -2.73 -3.82 4.60
C LEU A 53 -3.11 -4.70 5.78
N GLU A 54 -2.91 -6.02 5.66
CA GLU A 54 -2.96 -6.93 6.81
C GLU A 54 -1.57 -6.93 7.45
N ASN A 55 -1.42 -6.22 8.57
CA ASN A 55 -0.11 -5.87 9.11
C ASN A 55 0.29 -6.72 10.33
N HIS A 56 1.24 -7.62 10.11
CA HIS A 56 1.89 -8.46 11.13
C HIS A 56 3.35 -8.06 11.40
N CYS A 57 3.80 -6.90 10.89
CA CYS A 57 5.17 -6.44 11.05
C CYS A 57 5.41 -5.83 12.44
N ALA A 58 6.59 -6.00 13.00
CA ALA A 58 7.05 -5.24 14.15
C ALA A 58 7.21 -3.75 13.80
N VAL A 59 7.15 -2.89 14.82
CA VAL A 59 7.17 -1.42 14.68
C VAL A 59 8.34 -0.92 13.82
N ASP A 60 9.51 -1.54 13.90
CA ASP A 60 10.67 -1.12 13.11
C ASP A 60 10.48 -1.40 11.61
N GLN A 61 9.91 -2.54 11.24
CA GLN A 61 9.58 -2.83 9.84
C GLN A 61 8.35 -2.06 9.36
N GLN A 62 7.40 -1.72 10.24
CA GLN A 62 6.31 -0.79 9.90
C GLN A 62 6.85 0.60 9.47
N LYS A 63 7.91 1.10 10.12
CA LYS A 63 8.58 2.35 9.70
C LYS A 63 9.16 2.21 8.28
N ILE A 64 9.72 1.05 7.95
CA ILE A 64 10.23 0.74 6.61
C ILE A 64 9.08 0.68 5.60
N MET A 65 7.96 0.01 5.90
CA MET A 65 6.75 0.00 5.06
C MET A 65 6.26 1.42 4.78
N ALA A 66 6.12 2.25 5.82
CA ALA A 66 5.69 3.65 5.68
C ALA A 66 6.65 4.46 4.82
N ARG A 67 7.97 4.24 4.95
CA ARG A 67 8.98 4.86 4.09
C ARG A 67 8.83 4.44 2.64
N TYR A 68 8.60 3.15 2.36
CA TYR A 68 8.40 2.66 1.00
C TYR A 68 7.11 3.17 0.37
N LEU A 69 5.99 3.15 1.10
CA LEU A 69 4.74 3.74 0.63
C LEU A 69 4.94 5.20 0.21
N LYS A 70 5.54 6.02 1.09
CA LYS A 70 5.78 7.45 0.79
C LYS A 70 6.76 7.67 -0.35
N SER A 71 7.91 6.98 -0.35
CA SER A 71 8.97 7.23 -1.34
C SER A 71 8.68 6.65 -2.73
N ILE A 72 7.98 5.51 -2.80
CA ILE A 72 7.70 4.84 -4.07
C ILE A 72 6.42 5.41 -4.70
N LEU A 73 5.31 5.47 -3.96
CA LEU A 73 4.05 5.97 -4.49
C LEU A 73 4.06 7.50 -4.63
N GLY A 74 4.84 8.21 -3.81
CA GLY A 74 5.02 9.66 -3.91
C GLY A 74 3.69 10.40 -3.87
N ASP A 75 3.48 11.30 -4.82
CA ASP A 75 2.29 12.16 -4.91
C ASP A 75 0.99 11.37 -5.18
N ALA A 76 1.09 10.14 -5.68
CA ALA A 76 -0.08 9.27 -5.86
C ALA A 76 -0.62 8.70 -4.53
N LEU A 77 0.15 8.81 -3.43
CA LEU A 77 -0.29 8.39 -2.11
C LEU A 77 -1.09 9.50 -1.43
N VAL A 78 -2.36 9.22 -1.13
CA VAL A 78 -3.20 10.09 -0.31
C VAL A 78 -2.71 10.06 1.13
N THR A 79 -2.11 11.15 1.59
CA THR A 79 -1.53 11.29 2.95
C THR A 79 -2.32 12.24 3.85
N LYS A 80 -3.31 12.94 3.31
CA LYS A 80 -4.16 13.90 4.01
C LYS A 80 -5.59 13.81 3.45
N PRO A 81 -6.62 14.18 4.22
CA PRO A 81 -7.97 14.36 3.70
C PRO A 81 -7.99 15.36 2.53
N LEU A 82 -8.92 15.19 1.59
CA LEU A 82 -9.10 16.14 0.49
C LEU A 82 -9.69 17.47 1.03
N GLY A 83 -9.16 18.60 0.57
CA GLY A 83 -9.57 19.93 0.99
C GLY A 83 -8.89 20.43 2.27
N GLY A 84 -9.36 21.56 2.80
CA GLY A 84 -8.76 22.24 3.97
C GLY A 84 -9.38 21.88 5.32
N LYS A 85 -10.40 21.03 5.36
CA LYS A 85 -11.14 20.63 6.56
C LYS A 85 -11.44 19.13 6.50
N MET A 86 -11.72 18.51 7.66
CA MET A 86 -12.17 17.11 7.70
C MET A 86 -13.50 16.95 6.96
N PRO A 87 -13.57 16.06 5.96
CA PRO A 87 -14.80 15.83 5.21
C PRO A 87 -15.81 15.05 6.05
N THR A 88 -17.11 15.31 5.85
CA THR A 88 -18.21 14.59 6.52
C THR A 88 -18.68 13.36 5.76
N ASN A 89 -18.29 13.25 4.48
CA ASN A 89 -18.59 12.12 3.60
C ASN A 89 -17.28 11.58 2.99
N PHE A 90 -17.30 10.34 2.51
CA PHE A 90 -16.20 9.84 1.71
C PHE A 90 -16.12 10.59 0.36
N PRO A 91 -14.90 10.82 -0.16
CA PRO A 91 -14.74 11.39 -1.48
C PRO A 91 -15.25 10.43 -2.56
N SER A 92 -15.80 10.99 -3.63
CA SER A 92 -16.16 10.24 -4.82
C SER A 92 -14.93 9.67 -5.53
N PRO A 93 -15.08 8.64 -6.38
CA PRO A 93 -13.98 8.13 -7.20
C PRO A 93 -13.31 9.22 -8.05
N LYS A 94 -14.06 10.23 -8.51
CA LYS A 94 -13.54 11.33 -9.32
C LYS A 94 -12.65 12.29 -8.53
N GLU A 95 -12.95 12.49 -7.25
CA GLU A 95 -12.16 13.35 -6.35
C GLU A 95 -10.83 12.71 -5.93
N LEU A 96 -10.75 11.37 -6.00
CA LEU A 96 -9.54 10.57 -5.71
C LEU A 96 -8.83 10.06 -6.98
N LYS A 97 -9.15 10.63 -8.15
CA LYS A 97 -8.47 10.31 -9.41
C LYS A 97 -7.05 10.88 -9.41
#